data_AF-A0A9E2HAC3-F1
#
_entry.id   AF-A0A9E2HAC3-F1
#
_cell.length_a   1.000
_cell.length_b   1.000
_cell.length_c   1.000
_cell.angle_alpha   90.00
_cell.angle_beta   90.00
_cell.angle_gamma   90.00
#
_symmetry.space_group_name_H-M   'P 1'
#
loop_
_entity.id
_entity.type
_entity.pdbx_description
1 polymer ?
#
loop_
_entity_poly.entity_id
_entity_poly.type
_entity_poly.pdbx_seq_one_letter_code
_entity_poly.pdbx_strand_id
1 'polypeptide(L)'
;MDSVTFTNPSVAAISKSVIFSKYNAEVDSQFAKLYGITGYPTMVIVKPNGAEIDRLVGFYPPEDFIPALFDVMQNRNTLDDYLTRLANYPDSAALRMEVAEKYKYRSQSDVAKMHYNFIIDSDRENLLGYSDDCLLSLGQMELKAKNYADAVGYFEMMQTEYPASELFEEANVYVPYTLMKAGEKKKAIKAFEAFKKEFPESEDLEWVDEQIVKIKEGKN
;
A
#
# COMPACT_ATOMS: atom_id res chain seq x y z
N MET A 1 14.28 -1.20 9.41
CA MET A 1 14.19 -0.01 10.29
C MET A 1 15.19 -0.10 11.43
N ASP A 2 15.08 -1.12 12.29
CA ASP A 2 15.89 -1.20 13.52
C ASP A 2 17.41 -1.18 13.31
N SER A 3 17.92 -1.93 12.34
CA SER A 3 19.36 -2.05 12.10
C SER A 3 19.99 -0.88 11.35
N VAL A 4 19.17 -0.03 10.72
CA VAL A 4 19.63 1.03 9.79
C VAL A 4 19.20 2.41 10.30
N THR A 5 17.90 2.60 10.50
CA THR A 5 17.31 3.90 10.83
C THR A 5 17.55 4.26 12.28
N PHE A 6 17.17 3.38 13.21
CA PHE A 6 17.24 3.67 14.64
C PHE A 6 18.66 3.56 15.24
N THR A 7 19.62 3.00 14.49
CA THR A 7 21.04 3.01 14.86
C THR A 7 21.79 4.25 14.36
N ASN A 8 21.17 5.06 13.49
CA ASN A 8 21.82 6.24 12.93
C ASN A 8 22.00 7.34 14.00
N PRO A 9 23.21 7.94 14.14
CA PRO A 9 23.47 8.96 15.16
C PRO A 9 22.54 10.19 15.09
N SER A 10 22.13 10.60 13.89
CA SER A 10 21.21 11.73 13.71
C SER A 10 19.81 11.40 14.22
N VAL A 11 19.34 10.17 14.00
CA VAL A 11 18.06 9.70 14.55
C VAL A 11 18.15 9.56 16.07
N ALA A 12 19.27 9.05 16.59
CA ALA A 12 19.52 8.97 18.02
C ALA A 12 19.51 10.36 18.68
N ALA A 13 20.00 11.41 18.01
CA ALA A 13 19.95 12.77 18.53
C ALA A 13 18.51 13.31 18.70
N ILE A 14 17.57 12.87 17.86
CA ILE A 14 16.15 13.25 17.93
C ILE A 14 15.45 12.65 19.16
N SER A 15 15.98 11.55 19.73
CA SER A 15 15.44 10.93 20.95
C SER A 15 15.40 11.85 22.17
N LYS A 16 16.08 13.01 22.10
CA LYS A 16 15.99 14.07 23.12
C LYS A 16 14.65 14.81 23.12
N SER A 17 13.93 14.79 22.00
CA SER A 17 12.66 15.50 21.80
C SER A 17 11.47 14.54 21.63
N VAL A 18 11.73 13.27 21.32
CA VAL A 18 10.71 12.24 21.05
C VAL A 18 11.10 10.95 21.76
N ILE A 19 10.11 10.26 22.34
CA ILE A 19 10.32 8.95 22.97
C ILE A 19 10.04 7.86 21.94
N PHE A 20 11.06 7.05 21.61
CA PHE A 20 10.88 5.86 20.78
C PHE A 20 10.52 4.67 21.67
N SER A 21 9.34 4.08 21.42
CA SER A 21 8.92 2.84 22.06
C SER A 21 8.68 1.77 20.99
N LYS A 22 9.41 0.66 21.10
CA LYS A 22 9.32 -0.45 20.14
C LYS A 22 8.40 -1.53 20.69
N TYR A 23 7.43 -1.94 19.89
CA TYR A 23 6.51 -3.03 20.19
C TYR A 23 6.64 -4.13 19.15
N ASN A 24 6.69 -5.39 19.62
CA ASN A 24 6.49 -6.53 18.73
C ASN A 24 5.00 -6.85 18.68
N ALA A 25 4.33 -6.41 17.62
CA ALA A 25 2.90 -6.57 17.45
C ALA A 25 2.44 -8.03 17.24
N GLU A 26 3.36 -8.95 16.90
CA GLU A 26 3.06 -10.39 16.81
C GLU A 26 2.95 -11.04 18.19
N VAL A 27 3.60 -10.45 19.20
CA VAL A 27 3.57 -10.92 20.59
C VAL A 27 2.56 -10.14 21.41
N ASP A 28 2.55 -8.81 21.29
CA ASP A 28 1.62 -7.91 21.97
C ASP A 28 0.75 -7.17 20.95
N SER A 29 -0.38 -7.79 20.61
CA SER A 29 -1.33 -7.25 19.64
C SER A 29 -2.19 -6.10 20.16
N GLN A 30 -2.12 -5.72 21.45
CA GLN A 30 -3.01 -4.71 22.01
C GLN A 30 -2.82 -3.35 21.36
N PHE A 31 -1.57 -2.91 21.21
CA PHE A 31 -1.25 -1.64 20.54
C PHE A 31 -1.57 -1.68 19.03
N ALA A 32 -1.33 -2.82 18.38
CA ALA A 32 -1.67 -2.99 16.97
C ALA A 32 -3.19 -2.86 16.75
N LYS A 33 -4.00 -3.44 17.64
CA LYS A 33 -5.46 -3.28 17.61
C LYS A 33 -5.89 -1.85 17.94
N LEU A 34 -5.31 -1.24 18.99
CA LEU A 34 -5.64 0.11 19.44
C LEU A 34 -5.45 1.16 18.33
N TYR A 35 -4.35 1.07 17.58
CA TYR A 35 -4.03 2.01 16.51
C TYR A 35 -4.43 1.52 15.10
N GLY A 36 -5.13 0.38 15.00
CA GLY A 36 -5.57 -0.16 13.71
C GLY A 36 -4.41 -0.41 12.74
N ILE A 37 -3.35 -1.06 13.21
CA ILE A 37 -2.16 -1.36 12.41
C ILE A 37 -2.46 -2.54 11.49
N THR A 38 -2.33 -2.29 10.19
CA THR A 38 -2.63 -3.29 9.15
C THR A 38 -1.39 -3.69 8.36
N GLY A 39 -0.24 -3.05 8.56
CA GLY A 39 1.00 -3.34 7.84
C GLY A 39 2.22 -3.07 8.70
N TYR A 40 3.32 -3.77 8.40
CA TYR A 40 4.58 -3.64 9.12
C TYR A 40 5.74 -3.39 8.15
N PRO A 41 6.77 -2.65 8.58
CA PRO A 41 6.82 -1.86 9.83
C PRO A 41 5.90 -0.64 9.75
N THR A 42 5.31 -0.23 10.88
CA THR A 42 4.56 1.04 11.00
C THR A 42 5.00 1.75 12.27
N MET A 43 5.26 3.04 12.16
CA MET A 43 5.53 3.92 13.30
C MET A 43 4.33 4.83 13.50
N VAL A 44 3.69 4.75 14.66
CA VAL A 44 2.58 5.62 15.02
C VAL A 44 3.12 6.75 15.87
N ILE A 45 2.89 7.99 15.45
CA ILE A 45 3.28 9.19 16.18
C ILE A 45 2.05 9.67 16.95
N VAL A 46 2.19 9.75 18.26
CA VAL A 46 1.07 10.06 19.16
C VAL A 46 1.39 11.24 20.06
N LYS A 47 0.35 11.97 20.47
CA LYS A 47 0.39 12.97 21.53
C LYS A 47 0.60 12.29 22.90
N PRO A 48 1.01 13.02 23.95
CA PRO A 48 1.17 12.46 25.30
C PRO A 48 -0.09 11.81 25.88
N ASN A 49 -1.28 12.19 25.41
CA ASN A 49 -2.55 11.59 25.81
C ASN A 49 -2.91 10.31 25.01
N GLY A 50 -2.02 9.83 24.14
CA GLY A 50 -2.23 8.64 23.31
C GLY A 50 -3.02 8.89 22.02
N ALA A 51 -3.48 10.12 21.76
CA ALA A 51 -4.14 10.43 20.50
C ALA A 51 -3.13 10.42 19.34
N GLU A 52 -3.44 9.72 18.26
CA GLU A 52 -2.61 9.70 17.06
C GLU A 52 -2.55 11.06 16.38
N ILE A 53 -1.35 11.45 15.95
CA ILE A 53 -1.09 12.61 15.07
C ILE A 53 -1.07 12.11 13.63
N ASP A 54 -0.14 11.20 13.34
CA ASP A 54 -0.06 10.47 12.07
C ASP A 54 0.82 9.22 12.25
N ARG A 55 1.15 8.54 11.16
CA ARG A 55 1.99 7.36 11.08
C ARG A 55 2.91 7.41 9.86
N LEU A 56 4.05 6.75 9.98
CA LEU A 56 4.98 6.47 8.88
C LEU A 56 4.92 4.96 8.61
N VAL A 57 4.57 4.57 7.38
CA VAL A 57 4.29 3.17 7.01
C VAL A 57 5.37 2.67 6.07
N GLY A 58 5.92 1.49 6.36
CA GLY A 58 7.00 0.91 5.58
C GLY A 58 8.39 1.30 6.08
N PHE A 59 9.40 0.95 5.29
CA PHE A 59 10.79 1.26 5.61
C PHE A 59 11.12 2.69 5.20
N TYR A 60 11.72 3.43 6.13
CA TYR A 60 12.29 4.77 5.92
C TYR A 60 13.78 4.73 6.28
N PRO A 61 14.70 4.92 5.34
CA PRO A 61 16.09 5.15 5.69
C PRO A 61 16.24 6.47 6.46
N PRO A 62 17.35 6.69 7.20
CA PRO A 62 17.54 7.88 8.05
C PRO A 62 17.23 9.23 7.38
N GLU A 63 17.68 9.39 6.13
CA GLU A 63 17.54 10.59 5.31
C GLU A 63 16.08 10.95 5.03
N ASP A 64 15.20 9.96 4.92
CA ASP A 64 13.77 10.16 4.69
C ASP A 64 12.99 10.19 6.02
N PHE A 65 13.45 9.41 7.00
CA PHE A 65 12.79 9.28 8.29
C PHE A 65 12.77 10.60 9.06
N ILE A 66 13.91 11.29 9.13
CA ILE A 66 14.06 12.53 9.88
C ILE A 66 13.11 13.63 9.37
N PRO A 67 13.13 14.02 8.08
CA PRO A 67 12.21 15.04 7.58
C PRO A 67 10.75 14.63 7.71
N ALA A 68 10.40 13.36 7.45
CA ALA A 68 9.03 12.87 7.61
C ALA A 68 8.54 12.99 9.06
N LEU A 69 9.39 12.67 10.04
CA LEU A 69 9.05 12.86 11.46
C LEU A 69 8.85 14.34 11.80
N PHE A 70 9.71 15.23 11.29
CA PHE A 70 9.57 16.68 11.52
C PHE A 70 8.29 17.26 10.90
N ASP A 71 7.90 16.79 9.71
CA ASP A 71 6.65 17.16 9.08
C ASP A 71 5.45 16.77 9.95
N VAL A 72 5.41 15.52 10.43
CA VAL A 72 4.34 15.06 11.33
C VAL A 72 4.31 15.89 12.63
N MET A 73 5.47 16.19 13.21
CA MET A 73 5.55 17.03 14.42
C MET A 73 5.05 18.47 14.20
N GLN A 74 5.03 18.95 12.96
CA GLN A 74 4.61 20.30 12.58
C GLN A 74 3.24 20.31 11.87
N ASN A 75 2.51 19.18 11.92
CA ASN A 75 1.24 18.97 11.22
C ASN A 75 1.32 19.29 9.72
N ARG A 76 2.44 18.96 9.06
CA ARG A 76 2.59 19.04 7.61
C ARG A 76 2.48 17.66 7.00
N ASN A 77 1.80 17.55 5.86
CA ASN A 77 1.62 16.30 5.14
C ASN A 77 1.01 15.21 6.05
N THR A 78 0.26 15.64 7.06
CA THR A 78 -0.47 14.75 7.96
C THR A 78 -1.85 14.45 7.41
N LEU A 79 -2.51 13.40 7.91
CA LEU A 79 -3.92 13.16 7.58
C LEU A 79 -4.79 14.41 7.86
N ASP A 80 -4.59 15.06 9.01
CA ASP A 80 -5.32 16.28 9.39
C ASP A 80 -5.05 17.46 8.44
N ASP A 81 -3.79 17.69 8.06
CA ASP A 81 -3.40 18.70 7.07
C ASP A 81 -4.05 18.42 5.70
N TYR A 82 -3.96 17.19 5.21
CA TYR A 82 -4.55 16.81 3.94
C TYR A 82 -6.08 16.95 3.93
N LEU A 83 -6.77 16.55 5.02
CA LEU A 83 -8.22 16.75 5.14
C LEU A 83 -8.59 18.24 5.18
N THR A 84 -7.81 19.07 5.88
CA THR A 84 -8.02 20.52 5.93
C THR A 84 -7.85 21.16 4.55
N ARG A 85 -6.84 20.74 3.79
CA ARG A 85 -6.62 21.21 2.41
C ARG A 85 -7.71 20.70 1.48
N LEU A 86 -8.10 19.43 1.59
CA LEU A 86 -9.15 18.82 0.77
C LEU A 86 -10.51 19.50 0.97
N ALA A 87 -10.82 19.96 2.18
CA ALA A 87 -12.04 20.72 2.44
C ALA A 87 -12.14 22.02 1.61
N ASN A 88 -11.01 22.62 1.23
CA ASN A 88 -10.95 23.80 0.37
C ASN A 88 -10.87 23.46 -1.13
N TYR A 89 -10.42 22.26 -1.48
CA TYR A 89 -10.25 21.79 -2.85
C TYR A 89 -10.83 20.38 -3.02
N PRO A 90 -12.16 20.21 -2.88
CA PRO A 90 -12.79 18.90 -2.75
C PRO A 90 -12.63 18.01 -3.98
N ASP A 91 -12.34 18.56 -5.15
CA ASP A 91 -12.18 17.79 -6.40
C ASP A 91 -10.71 17.51 -6.73
N SER A 92 -9.77 17.88 -5.85
CA SER A 92 -8.35 17.64 -6.10
C SER A 92 -8.02 16.15 -6.01
N ALA A 93 -7.76 15.51 -7.16
CA ALA A 93 -7.33 14.12 -7.23
C ALA A 93 -6.05 13.87 -6.41
N ALA A 94 -5.06 14.76 -6.51
CA ALA A 94 -3.82 14.67 -5.74
C ALA A 94 -4.05 14.65 -4.22
N LEU A 95 -4.89 15.56 -3.69
CA LEU A 95 -5.21 15.55 -2.25
C LEU A 95 -6.01 14.32 -1.84
N ARG A 96 -6.92 13.85 -2.70
CA ARG A 96 -7.67 12.61 -2.44
C ARG A 96 -6.77 11.39 -2.44
N MET A 97 -5.77 11.33 -3.31
CA MET A 97 -4.78 10.25 -3.35
C MET A 97 -4.03 10.19 -2.02
N GLU A 98 -3.51 11.33 -1.56
CA GLU A 98 -2.83 11.42 -0.26
C GLU A 98 -3.74 11.00 0.91
N VAL A 99 -5.00 11.46 0.94
CA VAL A 99 -5.96 11.06 1.97
C VAL A 99 -6.24 9.55 1.90
N ALA A 100 -6.41 8.99 0.70
CA ALA A 100 -6.63 7.56 0.51
C ALA A 100 -5.44 6.74 1.05
N GLU A 101 -4.22 7.12 0.71
CA GLU A 101 -2.98 6.50 1.20
C GLU A 101 -2.88 6.55 2.73
N LYS A 102 -3.28 7.67 3.35
CA LYS A 102 -3.34 7.77 4.81
C LYS A 102 -4.37 6.82 5.41
N TYR A 103 -5.55 6.66 4.82
CA TYR A 103 -6.59 5.75 5.35
C TYR A 103 -6.34 4.27 5.04
N LYS A 104 -5.61 3.95 3.96
CA LYS A 104 -5.29 2.58 3.52
C LYS A 104 -4.70 1.74 4.66
N TYR A 105 -3.89 2.36 5.50
CA TYR A 105 -3.18 1.70 6.60
C TYR A 105 -3.83 1.87 7.99
N ARG A 106 -5.09 2.35 8.07
CA ARG A 106 -5.78 2.77 9.33
C ARG A 106 -6.95 1.91 9.80
N SER A 107 -7.06 0.64 9.40
CA SER A 107 -8.29 -0.18 9.60
C SER A 107 -9.57 0.52 9.08
N GLN A 108 -9.41 1.54 8.24
CA GLN A 108 -10.45 2.37 7.64
C GLN A 108 -10.33 2.28 6.11
N SER A 109 -10.15 1.05 5.62
CA SER A 109 -9.96 0.75 4.20
C SER A 109 -11.12 1.26 3.34
N ASP A 110 -12.34 1.27 3.88
CA ASP A 110 -13.52 1.73 3.14
C ASP A 110 -13.46 3.23 2.81
N VAL A 111 -12.84 4.03 3.69
CA VAL A 111 -12.61 5.47 3.43
C VAL A 111 -11.57 5.63 2.33
N ALA A 112 -10.50 4.83 2.34
CA ALA A 112 -9.51 4.85 1.26
C ALA A 112 -10.16 4.47 -0.09
N LYS A 113 -10.95 3.38 -0.12
CA LYS A 113 -11.70 2.96 -1.32
C LYS A 113 -12.61 4.07 -1.85
N MET A 114 -13.31 4.79 -0.96
CA MET A 114 -14.15 5.93 -1.35
C MET A 114 -13.36 7.01 -2.08
N HIS A 115 -12.16 7.36 -1.60
CA HIS A 115 -11.31 8.37 -2.24
C HIS A 115 -10.73 7.90 -3.58
N TYR A 116 -10.25 6.65 -3.66
CA TYR A 116 -9.77 6.07 -4.93
C TYR A 116 -10.87 6.01 -5.99
N ASN A 117 -12.08 5.53 -5.62
CA ASN A 117 -13.19 5.45 -6.55
C ASN A 117 -13.62 6.85 -7.04
N PHE A 118 -13.58 7.87 -6.19
CA PHE A 118 -13.83 9.24 -6.63
C PHE A 118 -12.84 9.68 -7.71
N ILE A 119 -11.53 9.38 -7.52
CA ILE A 119 -10.49 9.74 -8.49
C ILE A 119 -10.78 9.06 -9.83
N ILE A 120 -10.97 7.73 -9.82
CA ILE A 120 -11.28 6.93 -11.01
C ILE A 120 -12.53 7.44 -11.73
N ASP A 121 -13.60 7.74 -11.00
CA ASP A 121 -14.85 8.24 -11.59
C ASP A 121 -14.70 9.64 -12.20
N SER A 122 -13.84 10.49 -11.62
CA SER A 122 -13.59 11.86 -12.09
C SER A 122 -12.57 11.96 -13.22
N ASP A 123 -11.70 10.95 -13.38
CA ASP A 123 -10.62 10.93 -14.37
C ASP A 123 -10.48 9.55 -15.02
N ARG A 124 -11.53 9.10 -15.71
CA ARG A 124 -11.59 7.77 -16.35
C ARG A 124 -10.60 7.56 -17.48
N GLU A 125 -10.11 8.64 -18.09
CA GLU A 125 -9.09 8.59 -19.13
C GLU A 125 -7.67 8.65 -18.55
N ASN A 126 -7.56 8.71 -17.22
CA ASN A 126 -6.31 8.83 -16.49
C ASN A 126 -5.43 10.02 -16.95
N LEU A 127 -6.04 11.16 -17.27
CA LEU A 127 -5.33 12.34 -17.76
C LEU A 127 -4.46 12.99 -16.68
N LEU A 128 -4.81 12.78 -15.40
CA LEU A 128 -4.05 13.23 -14.24
C LEU A 128 -3.02 12.19 -13.77
N GLY A 129 -3.08 10.96 -14.28
CA GLY A 129 -2.15 9.88 -13.95
C GLY A 129 -2.33 9.32 -12.54
N TYR A 130 -3.56 9.28 -12.01
CA TYR A 130 -3.85 8.70 -10.70
C TYR A 130 -4.82 7.50 -10.76
N SER A 131 -5.61 7.35 -11.82
CA SER A 131 -6.70 6.38 -11.86
C SER A 131 -6.20 4.94 -12.01
N ASP A 132 -5.08 4.74 -12.69
CA ASP A 132 -4.38 3.46 -12.77
C ASP A 132 -3.72 3.09 -11.42
N ASP A 133 -3.03 4.03 -10.78
CA ASP A 133 -2.52 3.86 -9.40
C ASP A 133 -3.64 3.48 -8.42
N CYS A 134 -4.81 4.11 -8.56
CA CYS A 134 -6.00 3.83 -7.75
C CYS A 134 -6.49 2.39 -7.97
N LEU A 135 -6.59 1.90 -9.21
CA LEU A 135 -7.01 0.53 -9.49
C LEU A 135 -6.01 -0.49 -8.95
N LEU A 136 -4.71 -0.25 -9.15
CA LEU A 136 -3.66 -1.10 -8.61
C LEU A 136 -3.76 -1.16 -7.07
N SER A 137 -3.91 -0.01 -6.42
CA SER A 137 -4.06 0.10 -4.97
C SER A 137 -5.30 -0.62 -4.45
N LEU A 138 -6.45 -0.49 -5.13
CA LEU A 138 -7.68 -1.20 -4.79
C LEU A 138 -7.51 -2.72 -4.89
N GLY A 139 -6.91 -3.20 -5.99
CA GLY A 139 -6.63 -4.63 -6.17
C GLY A 139 -5.73 -5.19 -5.07
N GLN A 140 -4.64 -4.50 -4.74
CA GLN A 140 -3.72 -4.89 -3.66
C GLN A 140 -4.41 -4.87 -2.28
N MET A 141 -5.30 -3.90 -2.03
CA MET A 141 -6.08 -3.84 -0.80
C MET A 141 -7.02 -5.03 -0.65
N GLU A 142 -7.75 -5.39 -1.71
CA GLU A 142 -8.64 -6.56 -1.66
C GLU A 142 -7.87 -7.88 -1.55
N LEU A 143 -6.74 -7.98 -2.23
CA LEU A 143 -5.83 -9.13 -2.13
C LEU A 143 -5.36 -9.33 -0.69
N LYS A 144 -4.95 -8.25 -0.02
CA LYS A 144 -4.57 -8.26 1.40
C LYS A 144 -5.74 -8.60 2.32
N ALA A 145 -6.95 -8.13 1.99
CA ALA A 145 -8.18 -8.49 2.68
C ALA A 145 -8.65 -9.93 2.39
N LYS A 146 -7.99 -10.65 1.48
CA LYS A 146 -8.34 -11.99 0.97
C LYS A 146 -9.67 -12.02 0.18
N ASN A 147 -10.13 -10.86 -0.27
CA ASN A 147 -11.25 -10.71 -1.18
C ASN A 147 -10.77 -10.96 -2.61
N TYR A 148 -10.36 -12.20 -2.90
CA TYR A 148 -9.62 -12.50 -4.12
C TYR A 148 -10.40 -12.25 -5.41
N ALA A 149 -11.72 -12.37 -5.39
CA ALA A 149 -12.56 -12.09 -6.56
C ALA A 149 -12.52 -10.60 -6.91
N ASP A 150 -12.72 -9.73 -5.91
CA ASP A 150 -12.68 -8.28 -6.10
C ASP A 150 -11.27 -7.81 -6.50
N ALA A 151 -10.24 -8.40 -5.90
CA ALA A 151 -8.84 -8.14 -6.26
C ALA A 151 -8.56 -8.42 -7.75
N VAL A 152 -8.92 -9.62 -8.23
CA VAL A 152 -8.80 -9.96 -9.66
C VAL A 152 -9.59 -8.97 -10.51
N GLY A 153 -10.82 -8.60 -10.10
CA GLY A 153 -11.66 -7.66 -10.82
C GLY A 153 -10.99 -6.29 -11.02
N TYR A 154 -10.34 -5.74 -10.01
CA TYR A 154 -9.61 -4.47 -10.14
C TYR A 154 -8.39 -4.58 -11.06
N PHE A 155 -7.61 -5.67 -10.96
CA PHE A 155 -6.46 -5.88 -11.84
C PHE A 155 -6.88 -6.09 -13.31
N GLU A 156 -7.96 -6.84 -13.57
CA GLU A 156 -8.54 -7.01 -14.91
C GLU A 156 -9.14 -5.70 -15.46
N MET A 157 -9.75 -4.88 -14.59
CA MET A 157 -10.24 -3.55 -14.98
C MET A 157 -9.08 -2.66 -15.44
N MET A 158 -7.93 -2.72 -14.76
CA MET A 158 -6.75 -1.99 -15.18
C MET A 158 -6.20 -2.45 -16.54
N GLN A 159 -6.25 -3.75 -16.82
CA GLN A 159 -5.83 -4.29 -18.12
C GLN A 159 -6.72 -3.82 -19.28
N THR A 160 -8.01 -3.61 -19.00
CA THR A 160 -9.01 -3.26 -20.01
C THR A 160 -9.13 -1.74 -20.21
N GLU A 161 -9.11 -0.97 -19.12
CA GLU A 161 -9.27 0.49 -19.15
C GLU A 161 -7.94 1.23 -19.37
N TYR A 162 -6.81 0.69 -18.87
CA TYR A 162 -5.50 1.36 -18.91
C TYR A 162 -4.37 0.50 -19.54
N PRO A 163 -4.53 -0.02 -20.77
CA PRO A 163 -3.54 -0.90 -21.40
C PRO A 163 -2.21 -0.21 -21.75
N ALA A 164 -2.15 1.12 -21.70
CA ALA A 164 -0.94 1.91 -21.96
C ALA A 164 -0.23 2.39 -20.68
N SER A 165 -0.75 2.06 -19.49
CA SER A 165 -0.15 2.44 -18.22
C SER A 165 1.21 1.76 -18.05
N GLU A 166 2.17 2.46 -17.45
CA GLU A 166 3.47 1.88 -17.06
C GLU A 166 3.29 0.77 -16.00
N LEU A 167 2.18 0.80 -15.25
CA LEU A 167 1.82 -0.18 -14.25
C LEU A 167 1.09 -1.42 -14.85
N PHE A 168 0.89 -1.44 -16.17
CA PHE A 168 0.13 -2.51 -16.84
C PHE A 168 0.75 -3.89 -16.59
N GLU A 169 2.07 -4.04 -16.74
CA GLU A 169 2.77 -5.29 -16.47
C GLU A 169 2.64 -5.72 -15.00
N GLU A 170 2.80 -4.77 -14.07
CA GLU A 170 2.64 -5.03 -12.63
C GLU A 170 1.23 -5.54 -12.30
N ALA A 171 0.19 -4.93 -12.84
CA ALA A 171 -1.19 -5.40 -12.63
C ALA A 171 -1.41 -6.81 -13.22
N ASN A 172 -0.78 -7.13 -14.35
CA ASN A 172 -0.89 -8.43 -14.99
C ASN A 172 -0.28 -9.56 -14.16
N VAL A 173 0.83 -9.33 -13.44
CA VAL A 173 1.41 -10.36 -12.57
C VAL A 173 0.57 -10.62 -11.32
N TYR A 174 -0.20 -9.61 -10.86
CA TYR A 174 -1.08 -9.77 -9.70
C TYR A 174 -2.30 -10.67 -9.95
N VAL A 175 -2.81 -10.81 -11.18
CA VAL A 175 -3.92 -11.72 -11.49
C VAL A 175 -3.59 -13.19 -11.16
N PRO A 176 -2.56 -13.81 -11.76
CA PRO A 176 -2.20 -15.19 -11.43
C PRO A 176 -1.76 -15.36 -9.98
N TYR A 177 -1.10 -14.36 -9.39
CA TYR A 177 -0.75 -14.36 -7.97
C TYR A 177 -2.00 -14.43 -7.08
N THR A 178 -3.00 -13.62 -7.37
CA THR A 178 -4.27 -13.58 -6.61
C THR A 178 -5.01 -14.90 -6.75
N LEU A 179 -5.08 -15.47 -7.96
CA LEU A 179 -5.67 -16.80 -8.19
C LEU A 179 -4.94 -17.90 -7.40
N MET A 180 -3.61 -17.83 -7.31
CA MET A 180 -2.83 -18.74 -6.49
C MET A 180 -3.19 -18.63 -5.01
N LYS A 181 -3.29 -17.40 -4.48
CA LYS A 181 -3.70 -17.14 -3.08
C LYS A 181 -5.15 -17.57 -2.80
N ALA A 182 -6.02 -17.52 -3.81
CA ALA A 182 -7.37 -18.06 -3.76
C ALA A 182 -7.45 -19.59 -3.75
N GLY A 183 -6.33 -20.30 -3.99
CA GLY A 183 -6.29 -21.75 -4.12
C GLY A 183 -6.76 -22.26 -5.49
N GLU A 184 -6.99 -21.37 -6.45
CA GLU A 184 -7.44 -21.65 -7.81
C GLU A 184 -6.26 -22.11 -8.70
N LYS A 185 -5.57 -23.16 -8.25
CA LYS A 185 -4.26 -23.61 -8.77
C LYS A 185 -4.21 -23.77 -10.30
N LYS A 186 -5.26 -24.35 -10.89
CA LYS A 186 -5.33 -24.56 -12.35
C LYS A 186 -5.44 -23.22 -13.11
N LYS A 187 -6.25 -22.29 -12.60
CA LYS A 187 -6.40 -20.96 -13.20
C LYS A 187 -5.12 -20.16 -13.02
N ALA A 188 -4.50 -20.22 -11.84
CA ALA A 188 -3.24 -19.55 -11.54
C ALA A 188 -2.11 -20.00 -12.50
N ILE A 189 -1.88 -21.30 -12.67
CA ILE A 189 -0.86 -21.80 -13.62
C ILE A 189 -1.16 -21.31 -15.04
N LYS A 190 -2.41 -21.41 -15.50
CA LYS A 190 -2.78 -20.93 -16.83
C LYS A 190 -2.50 -19.43 -17.02
N ALA A 191 -2.82 -18.61 -16.01
CA ALA A 191 -2.60 -17.18 -16.04
C ALA A 191 -1.11 -16.82 -15.95
N PHE A 192 -0.31 -17.53 -15.16
CA PHE A 192 1.14 -17.37 -15.14
C PHE A 192 1.79 -17.69 -16.49
N GLU A 193 1.38 -18.79 -17.14
CA GLU A 193 1.89 -19.13 -18.47
C GLU A 193 1.46 -18.10 -19.54
N ALA A 194 0.27 -17.50 -19.38
CA ALA A 194 -0.17 -16.39 -20.23
C ALA A 194 0.70 -15.14 -20.01
N PHE A 195 0.96 -14.77 -18.75
CA PHE A 195 1.86 -13.68 -18.39
C PHE A 195 3.24 -13.85 -19.03
N LYS A 196 3.87 -15.03 -18.89
CA LYS A 196 5.18 -15.30 -19.51
C LYS A 196 5.20 -15.14 -21.03
N LYS A 197 4.08 -15.43 -21.70
CA LYS A 197 3.95 -15.30 -23.16
C LYS A 197 3.80 -13.84 -23.57
N GLU A 198 3.09 -13.05 -22.77
CA GLU A 198 2.82 -11.64 -23.02
C GLU A 198 4.01 -10.75 -22.67
N PHE A 199 4.71 -11.06 -21.58
CA PHE A 199 5.87 -10.32 -21.08
C PHE A 199 7.15 -11.19 -21.06
N PRO A 200 7.69 -11.60 -22.22
CA PRO A 200 8.83 -12.51 -22.30
C PRO A 200 10.16 -11.91 -21.83
N GLU A 201 10.19 -10.61 -21.53
CA GLU A 201 11.36 -9.88 -21.00
C GLU A 201 11.14 -9.33 -19.59
N SER A 202 10.04 -9.72 -18.92
CA SER A 202 9.71 -9.26 -17.58
C SER A 202 10.77 -9.66 -16.54
N GLU A 203 11.06 -8.77 -15.60
CA GLU A 203 11.93 -9.06 -14.45
C GLU A 203 11.30 -10.09 -13.50
N ASP A 204 9.97 -10.28 -13.55
CA ASP A 204 9.24 -11.21 -12.69
C ASP A 204 9.26 -12.67 -13.18
N LEU A 205 9.83 -12.96 -14.35
CA LEU A 205 9.78 -14.30 -14.95
C LEU A 205 10.36 -15.40 -14.06
N GLU A 206 11.48 -15.12 -13.39
CA GLU A 206 12.09 -16.07 -12.45
C GLU A 206 11.14 -16.36 -11.28
N TRP A 207 10.57 -15.31 -10.69
CA TRP A 207 9.60 -15.44 -9.60
C TRP A 207 8.32 -16.16 -10.03
N VAL A 208 7.83 -15.90 -11.25
CA VAL A 208 6.67 -16.57 -11.85
C VAL A 208 6.92 -18.07 -12.00
N ASP A 209 8.10 -18.45 -12.51
CA ASP A 209 8.48 -19.86 -12.65
C ASP A 209 8.54 -20.58 -11.30
N GLU A 210 9.09 -19.92 -10.27
CA GLU A 210 9.04 -20.45 -8.91
C GLU A 210 7.60 -20.67 -8.42
N GLN A 211 6.68 -19.73 -8.67
CA GLN A 211 5.29 -19.88 -8.23
C GLN A 211 4.61 -21.06 -8.92
N ILE A 212 4.83 -21.25 -10.23
CA ILE A 212 4.30 -22.41 -10.97
C ILE A 212 4.79 -23.72 -10.36
N VAL A 213 6.09 -23.81 -10.03
CA VAL A 213 6.67 -25.00 -9.38
C VAL A 213 6.05 -25.23 -8.00
N LYS A 214 5.96 -24.20 -7.15
CA LYS A 214 5.32 -24.28 -5.82
C LYS A 214 3.89 -24.83 -5.90
N ILE A 215 3.09 -24.33 -6.85
CA ILE A 215 1.71 -24.80 -7.08
C ILE A 215 1.69 -26.28 -7.47
N LYS A 216 2.54 -26.71 -8.41
CA LYS A 216 2.62 -28.10 -8.91
C LYS A 216 3.08 -29.08 -7.82
N GLU A 217 4.02 -28.66 -6.97
CA GLU A 217 4.53 -29.46 -5.85
C GLU A 217 3.62 -29.45 -4.63
N GLY A 218 2.56 -28.63 -4.62
CA GLY A 218 1.64 -28.51 -3.50
C GLY A 218 2.21 -27.77 -2.28
N LYS A 219 3.30 -27.03 -2.46
CA LYS A 219 3.90 -26.18 -1.43
C LYS A 219 3.22 -24.81 -1.50
N ASN A 220 2.30 -24.53 -0.57
CA ASN A 220 1.60 -23.25 -0.46
C ASN A 220 2.04 -22.49 0.79
#